data_AF-A0A024GHY3-F1
#
_entry.id   AF-A0A024GHY3-F1
#
_cell.length_a   1.000
_cell.length_b   1.000
_cell.length_c   1.000
_cell.angle_alpha   90.00
_cell.angle_beta   90.00
_cell.angle_gamma   90.00
#
_symmetry.space_group_name_H-M   'P 1'
#
loop_
_entity.id
_entity.type
_entity.pdbx_description
1 polymer ?
#
loop_
_entity_poly.entity_id
_entity_poly.type
_entity_poly.pdbx_seq_one_letter_code
_entity_poly.pdbx_strand_id
1 'polypeptide(L)'
;MSTRRGDNKRKGPKHQNKVAFRHNPKSKKTEKILSTPILGLCPRCHDQIVWRKKYRKYKPLTQPSSCCFCHQRNVLAAYHQACDSCATARQICAKCCQKQEDPPETSEHIQETNASQLEPELDDEMIIER
;
A
#
# COMPACT_ATOMS: atom_id res chain seq x y z
N MET A 1 -42.59 24.31 -1.91
CA MET A 1 -41.19 23.88 -1.61
C MET A 1 -40.52 23.51 -2.93
N SER A 2 -39.44 24.20 -3.31
CA SER A 2 -38.75 24.02 -4.60
C SER A 2 -38.14 22.63 -4.74
N THR A 3 -38.51 21.89 -5.80
CA THR A 3 -38.05 20.54 -6.13
C THR A 3 -36.86 20.51 -7.09
N ARG A 4 -36.17 21.64 -7.31
CA ARG A 4 -35.00 21.66 -8.20
C ARG A 4 -33.79 21.03 -7.50
N ARG A 5 -33.39 19.84 -7.96
CA ARG A 5 -32.03 19.31 -7.73
C ARG A 5 -31.07 20.30 -8.36
N GLY A 6 -30.39 21.09 -7.55
CA GLY A 6 -29.47 22.12 -8.01
C GLY A 6 -28.41 21.54 -8.95
N ASP A 7 -28.23 22.18 -10.10
CA ASP A 7 -27.14 21.96 -11.05
C ASP A 7 -25.79 22.38 -10.43
N ASN A 8 -25.36 21.64 -9.40
CA ASN A 8 -24.08 21.83 -8.75
C ASN A 8 -22.97 21.12 -9.54
N LYS A 9 -22.73 21.56 -10.78
CA LYS A 9 -21.49 21.22 -11.49
C LYS A 9 -20.33 21.87 -10.73
N ARG A 10 -19.76 21.12 -9.78
CA ARG A 10 -18.56 21.53 -9.04
C ARG A 10 -17.45 21.78 -10.06
N LYS A 11 -17.06 23.05 -10.24
CA LYS A 11 -15.83 23.36 -10.98
C LYS A 11 -14.67 22.69 -10.28
N GLY A 12 -13.77 22.08 -11.06
CA GLY A 12 -12.52 21.53 -10.54
C GLY A 12 -11.70 22.60 -9.82
N PRO A 13 -10.68 22.20 -9.04
CA PRO A 13 -9.86 23.15 -8.31
C PRO A 13 -9.24 24.19 -9.26
N LYS A 14 -9.33 25.47 -8.86
CA LYS A 14 -8.80 26.61 -9.62
C LYS A 14 -7.30 26.49 -9.89
N HIS A 15 -6.58 25.81 -8.99
CA HIS A 15 -5.15 25.59 -9.06
C HIS A 15 -4.88 24.09 -9.08
N GLN A 16 -4.34 23.58 -10.19
CA GLN A 16 -3.94 22.19 -10.31
C GLN A 16 -2.55 21.99 -9.69
N ASN A 17 -2.36 20.86 -9.01
CA ASN A 17 -1.06 20.51 -8.44
C ASN A 17 -0.08 20.21 -9.58
N LYS A 18 1.03 20.96 -9.67
CA LYS A 18 2.08 20.74 -10.67
C LYS A 18 2.99 19.55 -10.35
N VAL A 19 3.10 19.20 -9.06
CA VAL A 19 3.97 18.13 -8.57
C VAL A 19 3.17 17.18 -7.68
N ALA A 20 3.57 15.91 -7.69
CA ALA A 20 3.02 14.93 -6.76
C ALA A 20 3.40 15.27 -5.32
N PHE A 21 2.49 14.98 -4.38
CA PHE A 21 2.80 15.09 -2.96
C PHE A 21 3.98 14.19 -2.59
N ARG A 22 4.98 14.77 -1.92
CA ARG A 22 6.13 14.06 -1.35
C ARG A 22 6.22 14.40 0.13
N HIS A 23 6.34 13.39 0.97
CA HIS A 23 6.56 13.57 2.40
C HIS A 23 8.06 13.72 2.71
N ASN A 24 8.40 14.27 3.88
CA ASN A 24 9.78 14.30 4.35
C ASN A 24 10.32 12.85 4.53
N PRO A 25 11.34 12.42 3.78
CA PRO A 25 11.87 11.05 3.85
C PRO A 25 12.51 10.72 5.21
N LYS A 26 13.05 11.72 5.93
CA LYS A 26 13.75 11.53 7.22
C LYS A 26 12.81 11.40 8.43
N SER A 27 11.49 11.36 8.22
CA SER A 27 10.55 11.27 9.34
C SER A 27 10.42 9.84 9.86
N LYS A 28 10.77 9.60 11.13
CA LYS A 28 10.53 8.30 11.81
C LYS A 28 9.08 7.81 11.69
N LYS A 29 8.11 8.73 11.61
CA LYS A 29 6.70 8.39 11.42
C LYS A 29 6.39 7.93 9.99
N THR A 30 7.02 8.48 8.96
CA THR A 30 6.78 7.99 7.58
C THR A 30 7.38 6.61 7.41
N GLU A 31 8.57 6.40 7.94
CA GLU A 31 9.26 5.12 7.93
C GLU A 31 8.37 4.02 8.55
N LYS A 32 7.85 4.23 9.76
CA LYS A 32 6.91 3.29 10.40
C LYS A 32 5.64 3.01 9.58
N ILE A 33 5.08 4.04 8.93
CA ILE A 33 3.87 3.88 8.11
C ILE A 33 4.16 3.04 6.86
N LEU A 34 5.31 3.26 6.22
CA LEU A 34 5.73 2.56 5.01
C LEU A 34 6.19 1.12 5.31
N SER A 35 6.86 0.89 6.45
CA SER A 35 7.32 -0.44 6.86
C SER A 35 6.20 -1.38 7.30
N THR A 36 5.03 -0.84 7.69
CA THR A 36 3.88 -1.68 8.03
C THR A 36 3.47 -2.47 6.78
N PRO A 37 3.29 -3.80 6.82
CA PRO A 37 2.82 -4.56 5.65
C PRO A 37 1.33 -4.30 5.35
N ILE A 38 0.88 -4.67 4.15
CA ILE A 38 -0.55 -4.67 3.76
C ILE A 38 -0.86 -6.09 3.30
N LEU A 39 -1.71 -6.82 4.04
CA LEU A 39 -1.98 -8.24 3.79
C LEU A 39 -3.49 -8.51 3.90
N GLY A 40 -3.98 -9.55 3.22
CA GLY A 40 -5.35 -10.06 3.37
C GLY A 40 -6.45 -9.10 2.89
N LEU A 41 -6.17 -8.28 1.87
CA LEU A 41 -7.11 -7.30 1.33
C LEU A 41 -7.37 -7.50 -0.15
N CYS A 42 -8.62 -7.25 -0.56
CA CYS A 42 -8.96 -7.16 -1.96
C CYS A 42 -8.28 -5.94 -2.64
N PRO A 43 -8.09 -5.96 -3.98
CA PRO A 43 -7.38 -4.89 -4.70
C PRO A 43 -7.92 -3.49 -4.38
N ARG A 44 -9.25 -3.35 -4.37
CA ARG A 44 -9.93 -2.08 -4.03
C ARG A 44 -9.60 -1.58 -2.62
N CYS A 45 -9.49 -2.47 -1.64
CA CYS A 45 -9.17 -2.12 -0.27
C CYS A 45 -7.68 -1.88 -0.08
N HIS A 46 -6.83 -2.65 -0.77
CA HIS A 46 -5.40 -2.46 -0.83
C HIS A 46 -5.06 -1.04 -1.31
N ASP A 47 -5.65 -0.59 -2.43
CA ASP A 47 -5.40 0.74 -2.99
C ASP A 47 -5.79 1.88 -2.03
N GLN A 48 -6.88 1.70 -1.28
CA GLN A 48 -7.27 2.66 -0.26
C GLN A 48 -6.22 2.79 0.85
N ILE A 49 -5.61 1.67 1.27
CA ILE A 49 -4.55 1.69 2.28
C ILE A 49 -3.25 2.25 1.70
N VAL A 50 -2.86 1.85 0.49
CA VAL A 50 -1.69 2.39 -0.22
C VAL A 50 -1.81 3.91 -0.35
N TRP A 51 -2.97 4.42 -0.76
CA TRP A 51 -3.23 5.85 -0.84
C TRP A 51 -3.08 6.52 0.54
N ARG A 52 -3.65 5.93 1.60
CA ARG A 52 -3.50 6.46 2.96
C ARG A 52 -2.04 6.50 3.40
N LYS A 53 -1.22 5.51 3.06
CA LYS A 53 0.22 5.50 3.36
C LYS A 53 0.96 6.57 2.56
N LYS A 54 0.74 6.62 1.24
CA LYS A 54 1.35 7.59 0.31
C LYS A 54 1.15 9.04 0.76
N TYR A 55 -0.06 9.37 1.22
CA TYR A 55 -0.40 10.72 1.68
C TYR A 55 -0.25 10.94 3.19
N ARG A 56 0.43 10.04 3.92
CA ARG A 56 0.63 10.12 5.38
C ARG A 56 -0.68 10.28 6.17
N LYS A 57 -1.79 9.74 5.63
CA LYS A 57 -3.13 9.70 6.24
C LYS A 57 -3.42 8.36 6.94
N TYR A 58 -2.48 7.42 6.90
CA TYR A 58 -2.56 6.14 7.61
C TYR A 58 -2.49 6.36 9.13
N LYS A 59 -3.47 5.80 9.85
CA LYS A 59 -3.57 5.84 11.31
C LYS A 59 -3.34 4.42 11.85
N PRO A 60 -2.16 4.11 12.40
CA PRO A 60 -1.92 2.82 13.03
C PRO A 60 -2.80 2.67 14.27
N LEU A 61 -3.06 1.42 14.66
CA LEU A 61 -3.74 1.11 15.91
C LEU A 61 -2.77 1.28 17.08
N THR A 62 -3.27 1.84 18.19
CA THR A 62 -2.56 1.86 19.48
C THR A 62 -2.86 0.63 20.33
N GLN A 63 -4.05 0.06 20.16
CA GLN A 63 -4.51 -1.16 20.82
C GLN A 63 -5.21 -2.06 19.78
N PRO A 64 -5.17 -3.39 19.94
CA PRO A 64 -5.88 -4.30 19.06
C PRO A 64 -7.39 -4.03 19.03
N SER A 65 -7.99 -4.03 17.85
CA SER A 65 -9.45 -3.89 17.72
C SER A 65 -10.15 -5.25 17.80
N SER A 66 -11.46 -5.23 18.05
CA SER A 66 -12.30 -6.43 18.07
C SER A 66 -12.60 -6.92 16.64
N CYS A 67 -12.51 -8.23 16.44
CA CYS A 67 -12.91 -8.88 15.21
C CYS A 67 -14.44 -8.94 15.08
N CYS A 68 -14.98 -8.74 13.88
CA CYS A 68 -16.43 -8.85 13.63
C CYS A 68 -16.96 -10.30 13.68
N PHE A 69 -16.10 -11.32 13.59
CA PHE A 69 -16.52 -12.73 13.54
C PHE A 69 -16.28 -13.48 14.85
N CYS A 70 -15.08 -13.42 15.41
CA CYS A 70 -14.78 -14.10 16.68
C CYS A 70 -14.95 -13.19 17.91
N HIS A 71 -15.19 -11.89 17.71
CA HIS A 71 -15.37 -10.89 18.76
C HIS A 71 -14.20 -10.73 19.75
N GLN A 72 -13.07 -11.38 19.49
CA GLN A 72 -11.83 -11.23 20.25
C GLN A 72 -11.08 -9.96 19.82
N ARG A 73 -10.31 -9.37 20.75
CA ARG A 73 -9.44 -8.21 20.49
C ARG A 73 -8.09 -8.65 19.92
N ASN A 74 -8.12 -9.19 18.71
CA ASN A 74 -6.96 -9.77 18.03
C ASN A 74 -6.71 -9.16 16.65
N VAL A 75 -7.38 -8.05 16.30
CA VAL A 75 -7.12 -7.33 15.05
C VAL A 75 -5.96 -6.37 15.26
N LEU A 76 -4.78 -6.74 14.75
CA LEU A 76 -3.53 -5.98 14.91
C LEU A 76 -3.30 -4.96 13.79
N ALA A 77 -3.78 -5.26 12.59
CA ALA A 77 -3.63 -4.39 11.43
C ALA A 77 -4.70 -3.29 11.41
N ALA A 78 -4.30 -2.06 11.10
CA ALA A 78 -5.22 -0.94 11.06
C ALA A 78 -6.18 -1.03 9.87
N TYR A 79 -7.41 -0.54 10.07
CA TYR A 79 -8.51 -0.59 9.10
C TYR A 79 -9.06 -1.97 8.80
N HIS A 80 -8.59 -3.02 9.47
CA HIS A 80 -9.17 -4.34 9.38
C HIS A 80 -10.39 -4.42 10.30
N GLN A 81 -11.42 -5.11 9.83
CA GLN A 81 -12.65 -5.40 10.57
C GLN A 81 -12.67 -6.85 11.08
N ALA A 82 -11.97 -7.75 10.38
CA ALA A 82 -11.75 -9.13 10.77
C ALA A 82 -10.28 -9.36 11.15
N CYS A 83 -10.02 -10.31 12.05
CA CYS A 83 -8.67 -10.77 12.32
C CYS A 83 -8.17 -11.72 11.23
N ASP A 84 -6.86 -11.90 11.15
CA ASP A 84 -6.23 -12.67 10.07
C ASP A 84 -6.70 -14.13 10.06
N SER A 85 -6.87 -14.75 11.24
CA SER A 85 -7.42 -16.11 11.34
C SER A 85 -8.84 -16.23 10.77
N CYS A 86 -9.73 -15.28 11.06
CA CYS A 86 -11.08 -15.28 10.51
C CYS A 86 -11.12 -14.95 9.02
N ALA A 87 -10.21 -14.08 8.56
CA ALA A 87 -10.11 -13.71 7.15
C ALA A 87 -9.67 -14.90 6.29
N THR A 88 -8.62 -15.62 6.72
CA THR A 88 -8.11 -16.81 6.02
C THR A 88 -9.10 -17.96 6.06
N ALA A 89 -9.71 -18.24 7.22
CA ALA A 89 -10.66 -19.35 7.36
C ALA A 89 -11.92 -19.19 6.48
N ARG A 90 -12.31 -17.94 6.19
CA ARG A 90 -13.53 -17.62 5.41
C ARG A 90 -13.22 -17.14 3.99
N GLN A 91 -11.95 -16.98 3.62
CA GLN A 91 -11.50 -16.42 2.34
C GLN A 91 -12.16 -15.08 2.00
N ILE A 92 -12.08 -14.15 2.94
CA ILE A 92 -12.67 -12.82 2.84
C ILE A 92 -11.62 -11.72 3.00
N CYS A 93 -11.88 -10.57 2.42
CA CYS A 93 -11.09 -9.37 2.65
C CYS A 93 -11.22 -8.90 4.12
N ALA A 94 -10.08 -8.72 4.81
CA ALA A 94 -10.06 -8.35 6.21
C ALA A 94 -10.68 -6.96 6.50
N LYS A 95 -10.74 -6.07 5.50
CA LYS A 95 -11.31 -4.71 5.64
C LYS A 95 -12.80 -4.61 5.29
N CYS A 96 -13.23 -5.13 4.13
CA CYS A 96 -14.62 -5.01 3.69
C CYS A 96 -15.48 -6.25 3.96
N CYS A 97 -14.89 -7.35 4.44
CA CYS A 97 -15.55 -8.61 4.74
C CYS A 97 -16.29 -9.24 3.54
N GLN A 98 -15.98 -8.80 2.32
CA GLN A 98 -16.48 -9.40 1.09
C GLN A 98 -15.59 -10.59 0.72
N LYS A 99 -16.20 -11.62 0.15
CA LYS A 99 -15.47 -12.77 -0.40
C LYS A 99 -14.51 -12.26 -1.47
N GLN A 100 -13.28 -12.75 -1.42
CA GLN A 100 -12.35 -12.53 -2.50
C GLN A 100 -12.80 -13.46 -3.63
N GLU A 101 -13.31 -12.90 -4.72
CA GLU A 101 -13.19 -13.58 -6.02
C GLU A 101 -11.72 -13.47 -6.39
N ASP A 102 -11.08 -14.61 -6.64
CA ASP A 102 -9.65 -14.72 -6.84
C ASP A 102 -9.17 -13.71 -7.90
N PRO A 103 -8.15 -12.89 -7.60
CA PRO A 103 -7.41 -12.21 -8.66
C PRO A 103 -6.73 -13.27 -9.53
N PRO A 104 -6.57 -13.04 -10.85
CA PRO A 104 -5.83 -13.96 -11.71
C PRO A 104 -4.42 -14.15 -11.15
N GLU A 105 -3.98 -15.40 -11.07
CA GLU A 105 -2.66 -15.81 -10.63
C GLU A 105 -1.58 -15.03 -11.39
N THR A 106 -0.91 -14.10 -10.72
CA THR A 106 0.36 -13.55 -11.21
C THR A 106 1.44 -13.91 -10.21
N SER A 107 2.11 -15.01 -10.55
CA SER A 107 3.45 -15.44 -10.17
C SER A 107 4.30 -14.38 -9.45
N GLU A 108 4.72 -14.75 -8.24
CA GLU A 108 5.98 -14.45 -7.58
C GLU A 108 6.93 -13.49 -8.32
N HIS A 109 7.21 -12.33 -7.72
CA HIS A 109 8.49 -11.66 -7.88
C HIS A 109 9.11 -11.50 -6.50
N ILE A 110 9.84 -12.55 -6.13
CA ILE A 110 10.82 -12.56 -5.04
C ILE A 110 11.86 -11.47 -5.34
N GLN A 111 12.19 -10.70 -4.31
CA GLN A 111 13.24 -9.69 -4.34
C GLN A 111 14.60 -10.41 -4.37
N GLU A 112 15.25 -10.47 -5.52
CA GLU A 112 16.67 -10.81 -5.60
C GLU A 112 17.51 -9.54 -5.58
N THR A 113 18.02 -9.22 -4.40
CA THR A 113 19.16 -8.32 -4.24
C THR A 113 20.41 -9.01 -4.76
N ASN A 114 20.75 -8.80 -6.03
CA ASN A 114 22.05 -9.22 -6.57
C ASN A 114 23.13 -8.19 -6.21
N ALA A 115 23.75 -8.40 -5.05
CA ALA A 115 25.10 -7.96 -4.75
C ALA A 115 26.02 -9.18 -4.90
N SER A 116 26.86 -9.19 -5.94
CA SER A 116 28.23 -9.72 -6.00
C SER A 116 28.62 -10.23 -7.41
N GLN A 117 29.85 -9.90 -7.83
CA GLN A 117 30.66 -10.48 -8.93
C GLN A 117 30.29 -9.98 -10.35
N LEU A 118 31.16 -9.31 -11.12
CA LEU A 118 32.54 -9.65 -11.48
C LEU A 118 33.44 -8.40 -11.67
N GLU A 119 34.74 -8.66 -11.47
CA GLU A 119 35.92 -7.79 -11.43
C GLU A 119 36.45 -7.38 -12.84
N PRO A 120 37.55 -6.60 -12.94
CA PRO A 120 37.83 -5.66 -14.03
C PRO A 120 38.52 -6.30 -15.25
N GLU A 121 38.18 -5.85 -16.45
CA GLU A 121 38.97 -6.12 -17.65
C GLU A 121 40.08 -5.05 -17.77
N LEU A 122 41.31 -5.47 -17.47
CA LEU A 122 42.52 -4.93 -18.04
C LEU A 122 42.88 -5.82 -19.23
N ASP A 123 42.87 -5.28 -20.44
CA ASP A 123 43.67 -5.82 -21.54
C ASP A 123 44.33 -4.65 -22.28
N ASP A 124 45.65 -4.61 -22.07
CA ASP A 124 46.73 -4.42 -23.03
C ASP A 124 46.92 -3.10 -23.80
N GLU A 125 48.18 -2.67 -23.71
CA GLU A 125 48.81 -1.59 -24.44
C GLU A 125 48.62 -1.70 -25.96
N MET A 126 48.32 -0.55 -26.57
CA MET A 126 48.92 -0.21 -27.85
C MET A 126 49.61 1.15 -27.72
N ILE A 127 50.86 1.10 -27.26
CA ILE A 127 51.89 2.00 -27.76
C ILE A 127 52.09 1.65 -29.24
N ILE A 128 51.92 2.63 -30.14
CA ILE A 128 52.81 2.99 -31.26
C ILE A 128 52.06 3.92 -32.25
N GLU A 129 52.67 5.09 -32.46
CA GLU A 129 52.60 6.04 -33.59
C GLU A 129 51.39 6.99 -33.76
N ARG A 130 51.59 8.24 -33.31
CA ARG A 130 51.94 9.36 -34.21
C ARG A 130 52.44 10.59 -33.45
#